data_AF-A0A544TB74-F1
#
_entry.id   AF-A0A544TB74-F1
#
_cell.length_a   1.000
_cell.length_b   1.000
_cell.length_c   1.000
_cell.angle_alpha   90.00
_cell.angle_beta   90.00
_cell.angle_gamma   90.00
#
_symmetry.space_group_name_H-M   'P 1'
#
loop_
_entity.id
_entity.type
_entity.pdbx_description
1 polymer ?
#
loop_
_entity_poly.entity_id
_entity_poly.type
_entity_poly.pdbx_seq_one_letter_code
_entity_poly.pdbx_strand_id
1 'polypeptide(L)' 'MENGKINIFRELIQHRADVNLPDKNNVTPLQHAHVRGFKEIEEILLTAGAK' A
#
# COMPACT_ATOMS: atom_id res chain seq x y z
N MET A 1 18.72 6.19 -3.23
CA MET A 1 17.52 5.36 -3.43
C MET A 1 16.84 5.26 -2.08
N GLU A 2 15.60 5.72 -1.99
CA GLU A 2 14.92 6.11 -0.74
C GLU A 2 14.38 4.87 0.02
N ASN A 3 15.28 4.05 0.57
CA ASN A 3 14.97 2.77 1.23
C ASN A 3 14.08 2.92 2.48
N GLY A 4 13.94 4.12 3.05
CA GLY A 4 13.20 4.35 4.30
C GLY A 4 11.69 4.21 4.16
N LYS A 5 11.09 4.66 3.06
CA LYS A 5 9.62 4.65 2.88
C LYS A 5 9.05 3.24 2.68
N ILE A 6 9.84 2.36 2.08
CA ILE A 6 9.45 1.00 1.72
C ILE A 6 9.40 0.09 2.96
N ASN A 7 10.31 0.31 3.91
CA ASN A 7 10.34 -0.44 5.15
C ASN A 7 9.09 -0.19 6.01
N ILE A 8 8.56 1.04 6.01
CA ILE A 8 7.32 1.38 6.74
C ILE A 8 6.13 0.57 6.20
N PHE A 9 5.98 0.42 4.88
CA PHE A 9 4.89 -0.38 4.32
C PHE A 9 5.00 -1.86 4.68
N ARG A 10 6.20 -2.43 4.68
CA ARG A 10 6.43 -3.82 5.08
C ARG A 10 6.13 -4.05 6.56
N GLU A 11 6.52 -3.12 7.43
CA GLU A 11 6.21 -3.18 8.87
C GLU A 11 4.71 -3.04 9.13
N LEU A 12 4.03 -2.08 8.48
CA LEU A 12 2.59 -1.89 8.64
C LEU A 12 1.77 -3.13 8.24
N ILE A 13 2.17 -3.80 7.15
CA ILE A 13 1.52 -5.05 6.70
C ILE A 13 1.77 -6.18 7.71
N GLN A 14 2.98 -6.29 8.27
CA GLN A 14 3.25 -7.26 9.36
C GLN A 14 2.37 -7.02 10.60
N HIS A 15 1.96 -5.78 10.86
CA HIS A 15 1.08 -5.43 11.96
C HIS A 15 -0.43 -5.65 11.70
N ARG A 16 -0.80 -6.44 10.67
CA ARG A 16 -2.20 -6.76 10.30
C ARG A 16 -3.02 -5.55 9.85
N ALA A 17 -2.38 -4.55 9.24
CA ALA A 17 -3.13 -3.48 8.60
C ALA A 17 -4.04 -4.05 7.50
N ASP A 18 -5.32 -3.65 7.49
CA ASP A 18 -6.24 -3.99 6.41
C ASP A 18 -5.89 -3.13 5.18
N VAL A 19 -5.23 -3.76 4.21
CA VAL A 19 -4.78 -3.12 2.97
C VAL A 19 -5.91 -2.71 2.03
N ASN A 20 -7.15 -3.08 2.34
CA ASN A 20 -8.35 -2.70 1.59
C ASN A 20 -9.12 -1.55 2.23
N LEU A 21 -8.73 -1.08 3.42
CA LEU A 21 -9.45 -0.01 4.13
C LEU A 21 -9.33 1.31 3.34
N PRO A 22 -10.44 1.86 2.82
CA PRO A 22 -10.38 3.09 2.06
C PRO A 22 -10.21 4.32 2.97
N ASP A 23 -9.71 5.41 2.39
CA ASP A 23 -9.73 6.72 3.02
C ASP A 23 -11.15 7.33 3.03
N LYS A 24 -11.27 8.55 3.57
CA LYS A 24 -12.53 9.30 3.65
C LYS A 24 -13.22 9.59 2.31
N ASN A 25 -12.51 9.43 1.20
CA ASN A 25 -13.02 9.62 -0.15
C ASN A 25 -13.37 8.29 -0.84
N ASN A 26 -13.43 7.18 -0.09
CA ASN A 26 -13.59 5.82 -0.61
C ASN A 26 -12.45 5.37 -1.55
N VAL A 27 -11.23 5.93 -1.38
CA VAL A 27 -10.06 5.53 -2.18
C VAL A 27 -9.21 4.54 -1.39
N THR A 28 -8.98 3.35 -1.94
CA THR A 28 -8.13 2.32 -1.33
C THR A 28 -6.65 2.64 -1.48
N PRO A 29 -5.77 2.07 -0.62
CA PRO A 29 -4.33 2.19 -0.78
C PRO A 29 -3.84 1.76 -2.17
N LEU A 30 -4.44 0.70 -2.74
CA LEU A 30 -4.11 0.20 -4.07
C LEU A 30 -4.47 1.20 -5.17
N GLN A 31 -5.65 1.83 -5.09
CA GLN A 31 -6.05 2.87 -6.03
C GLN A 31 -5.13 4.10 -5.98
N HIS A 32 -4.70 4.51 -4.78
CA HIS A 32 -3.71 5.58 -4.65
C HIS A 32 -2.37 5.21 -5.29
N ALA A 33 -1.87 3.99 -5.05
CA ALA A 33 -0.62 3.53 -5.62
C ALA A 33 -0.68 3.50 -7.16
N HIS A 34 -1.77 2.98 -7.71
CA HIS A 34 -2.01 2.90 -9.15
C HIS A 34 -2.06 4.29 -9.80
N VAL A 35 -2.92 5.20 -9.30
CA VAL A 35 -3.09 6.55 -9.86
C VAL A 35 -1.81 7.38 -9.79
N ARG A 36 -0.97 7.15 -8.78
CA ARG A 36 0.30 7.87 -8.58
C ARG A 36 1.51 7.21 -9.25
N GLY A 37 1.34 6.02 -9.86
CA GLY A 37 2.42 5.28 -10.49
C GLY A 37 3.44 4.68 -9.51
N PHE A 38 3.05 4.42 -8.26
CA PHE A 38 3.90 3.85 -7.22
C PHE A 38 3.98 2.32 -7.35
N LYS A 39 4.63 1.85 -8.42
CA LYS A 39 4.71 0.42 -8.78
C LYS A 39 5.15 -0.49 -7.64
N GLU A 40 6.17 -0.09 -6.89
CA GLU A 40 6.69 -0.92 -5.79
C GLU A 40 5.71 -0.99 -4.60
N ILE A 41 4.93 0.06 -4.34
CA ILE A 41 3.88 0.06 -3.32
C ILE A 41 2.69 -0.78 -3.80
N GLU A 42 2.34 -0.68 -5.09
CA GLU A 42 1.31 -1.49 -5.72
C GLU A 42 1.63 -2.99 -5.59
N GLU A 43 2.86 -3.41 -5.90
CA GLU A 43 3.33 -4.80 -5.73
C GLU A 43 3.26 -5.27 -4.27
N ILE A 44 3.66 -4.42 -3.31
CA ILE A 44 3.60 -4.73 -1.88
C ILE A 44 2.14 -4.94 -1.43
N LEU A 45 1.22 -4.06 -1.85
CA LEU A 45 -0.20 -4.14 -1.51
C LEU A 45 -0.87 -5.37 -2.13
N LEU A 46 -0.56 -5.68 -3.39
CA LEU A 46 -1.05 -6.89 -4.06
C LEU A 46 -0.55 -8.16 -3.37
N THR A 47 0.73 -8.18 -2.96
CA THR A 47 1.32 -9.30 -2.20
C THR A 47 0.63 -9.47 -0.84
N ALA A 48 0.14 -8.38 -0.25
CA ALA A 48 -0.61 -8.37 0.99
C ALA A 48 -2.12 -8.69 0.82
N GLY A 49 -2.59 -8.96 -0.40
CA GLY A 49 -3.97 -9.34 -0.69
C GLY A 49 -4.94 -8.17 -0.92
N ALA A 50 -4.43 -6.99 -1.30
CA ALA A 50 -5.27 -5.88 -1.75
C ALA A 50 -6.03 -6.23 -3.05
N LYS A 51 -7.26 -5.75 -3.19
CA LYS A 51 -8.15 -5.99 -4.34
C LYS A 51 -9.06 -4.80 -4.65
#